data_AF-A0A2M7YAY0-F1
#
_entry.id   AF-A0A2M7YAY0-F1
#
_cell.length_a   1.000
_cell.length_b   1.000
_cell.length_c   1.000
_cell.angle_alpha   90.00
_cell.angle_beta   90.00
_cell.angle_gamma   90.00
#
_symmetry.space_group_name_H-M   'P 1'
#
loop_
_entity.id
_entity.type
_entity.pdbx_description
1 polymer ?
#
loop_
_entity_poly.entity_id
_entity_poly.type
_entity_poly.pdbx_seq_one_letter_code
_entity_poly.pdbx_strand_id
1 'polypeptide(L)'
;MRRLIAAALLAALAASASVASETVKADALCAMIEDAAHAHGLPPAFMARLIWKESRFDAKALSPKGAQGVAQFMPDTARRRGLADPWD
;
A
#
# COMPACT_ATOMS: atom_id res chain seq x y z
N MET A 1 30.63 8.99 -26.77
CA MET A 1 29.24 8.65 -27.19
C MET A 1 28.73 7.32 -26.63
N ARG A 2 29.51 6.22 -26.63
CA ARG A 2 29.08 4.89 -26.10
C ARG A 2 28.62 4.86 -24.63
N ARG A 3 29.23 5.66 -23.75
CA ARG A 3 28.86 5.72 -22.32
C ARG A 3 27.48 6.34 -22.06
N LEU A 4 27.03 7.25 -22.92
CA LEU A 4 25.75 7.94 -22.76
C LEU A 4 24.57 7.02 -23.09
N ILE A 5 24.74 6.14 -24.08
CA ILE A 5 23.71 5.17 -24.47
C ILE A 5 23.52 4.10 -23.37
N ALA A 6 24.62 3.62 -22.77
CA ALA A 6 24.56 2.63 -21.70
C ALA A 6 23.85 3.15 -20.43
N ALA A 7 24.08 4.41 -20.06
CA ALA A 7 23.43 5.03 -18.90
C ALA A 7 21.92 5.25 -19.12
N ALA A 8 21.51 5.67 -20.33
CA ALA A 8 20.10 5.83 -20.68
C ALA A 8 19.34 4.49 -20.70
N LEU A 9 19.96 3.42 -21.19
CA LEU A 9 19.36 2.08 -21.21
C LEU A 9 19.16 1.52 -19.78
N LEU A 10 20.15 1.72 -18.90
CA LEU A 10 20.09 1.29 -17.50
C LEU A 10 18.99 2.03 -16.72
N ALA A 11 18.86 3.34 -16.94
CA ALA A 11 17.81 4.16 -16.32
C ALA A 11 16.40 3.74 -16.78
N ALA A 12 16.22 3.45 -18.08
CA ALA A 12 14.94 2.99 -18.62
C ALA A 12 14.52 1.61 -18.07
N LEU A 13 15.49 0.70 -17.87
CA LEU A 13 15.25 -0.62 -17.30
C LEU A 13 14.85 -0.53 -15.80
N ALA A 14 15.54 0.32 -15.04
CA ALA A 14 15.22 0.56 -13.63
C ALA A 14 13.83 1.21 -13.44
N ALA A 15 13.46 2.15 -14.32
CA ALA A 15 12.13 2.75 -14.31
C ALA A 15 11.03 1.71 -14.61
N SER A 16 11.23 0.84 -15.61
CA SER A 16 10.28 -0.24 -15.91
C SER A 16 10.12 -1.23 -14.75
N ALA A 17 11.22 -1.60 -14.09
CA ALA A 17 11.19 -2.49 -12.93
C ALA A 17 10.45 -1.86 -11.73
N SER A 18 10.61 -0.55 -11.50
CA SER A 18 9.89 0.16 -10.45
C SER A 18 8.38 0.21 -10.73
N VAL A 19 7.98 0.48 -11.97
CA VAL A 19 6.55 0.48 -12.36
C VAL A 19 5.94 -0.91 -12.16
N ALA A 20 6.62 -1.97 -12.61
CA ALA A 20 6.16 -3.34 -12.42
C ALA A 20 6.05 -3.71 -10.91
N SER A 21 6.98 -3.23 -10.08
CA SER A 21 6.91 -3.43 -8.63
C SER A 21 5.71 -2.72 -8.02
N GLU A 22 5.42 -1.48 -8.42
CA GLU A 22 4.26 -0.73 -7.94
C GLU A 22 2.93 -1.33 -8.42
N THR A 23 2.84 -1.83 -9.65
CA THR A 23 1.63 -2.54 -10.11
C THR A 23 1.38 -3.80 -9.31
N VAL A 24 2.42 -4.61 -9.05
CA VAL A 24 2.29 -5.83 -8.23
C VAL A 24 1.83 -5.50 -6.81
N LYS A 25 2.33 -4.42 -6.20
CA LYS A 25 1.86 -3.97 -4.88
C LYS A 25 0.41 -3.49 -4.91
N ALA A 26 0.01 -2.76 -5.95
CA ALA A 26 -1.35 -2.29 -6.10
C ALA A 26 -2.34 -3.47 -6.25
N ASP A 27 -1.99 -4.47 -7.06
CA ASP A 27 -2.80 -5.68 -7.24
C ASP A 27 -2.92 -6.47 -5.93
N ALA A 28 -1.82 -6.61 -5.18
CA ALA A 28 -1.83 -7.26 -3.87
C ALA A 28 -2.73 -6.51 -2.87
N LEU A 29 -2.65 -5.18 -2.82
CA LEU A 29 -3.51 -4.37 -1.95
C LEU A 29 -4.99 -4.47 -2.35
N CYS A 30 -5.30 -4.47 -3.65
CA CYS A 30 -6.66 -4.68 -4.14
C CYS A 30 -7.21 -6.04 -3.68
N ALA A 31 -6.43 -7.12 -3.82
CA ALA A 31 -6.82 -8.45 -3.35
C ALA A 31 -7.06 -8.48 -1.83
N MET A 32 -6.18 -7.86 -1.03
CA MET A 32 -6.37 -7.78 0.42
C MET A 32 -7.63 -7.00 0.83
N ILE A 33 -7.95 -5.91 0.12
CA ILE A 33 -9.17 -5.13 0.35
C ILE A 33 -10.41 -5.96 0.03
N GLU A 34 -10.39 -6.70 -1.08
CA GLU A 34 -11.49 -7.58 -1.47
C GLU A 34 -11.70 -8.71 -0.47
N ASP A 35 -10.63 -9.40 -0.07
CA ASP A 35 -10.67 -10.49 0.91
C ASP A 35 -11.20 -10.00 2.26
N ALA A 36 -10.69 -8.87 2.76
CA ALA A 36 -11.15 -8.27 4.00
C ALA A 36 -12.62 -7.83 3.91
N ALA A 37 -13.05 -7.26 2.79
CA ALA A 37 -14.44 -6.87 2.59
C ALA A 37 -15.37 -8.09 2.61
N HIS A 38 -15.02 -9.16 1.89
CA HIS A 38 -15.80 -10.40 1.85
C HIS A 38 -15.87 -11.08 3.22
N ALA A 39 -14.74 -11.16 3.94
CA ALA A 39 -14.69 -11.76 5.28
C ALA A 39 -15.63 -11.08 6.29
N HIS A 40 -15.95 -9.80 6.06
CA HIS A 40 -16.81 -9.00 6.93
C HIS A 40 -18.17 -8.66 6.31
N GLY A 41 -18.52 -9.22 5.16
CA GLY A 41 -19.80 -8.97 4.49
C GLY A 41 -20.00 -7.52 4.04
N LEU A 42 -18.91 -6.83 3.71
CA LEU A 42 -18.90 -5.43 3.27
C LEU A 42 -18.78 -5.34 1.74
N PRO A 43 -19.38 -4.32 1.09
CA PRO A 43 -19.11 -4.06 -0.32
C PRO A 43 -17.62 -3.73 -0.53
N PRO A 44 -16.90 -4.38 -1.47
CA PRO A 44 -15.48 -4.10 -1.70
C PRO A 44 -15.20 -2.63 -2.02
N ALA A 45 -16.05 -1.99 -2.83
CA ALA A 45 -15.95 -0.56 -3.15
C ALA A 45 -16.17 0.36 -1.93
N PHE A 46 -16.86 -0.11 -0.88
CA PHE A 46 -16.92 0.63 0.38
C PHE A 46 -15.60 0.53 1.15
N MET A 47 -15.06 -0.69 1.29
CA MET A 47 -13.77 -0.89 1.97
C MET A 47 -12.65 -0.12 1.27
N ALA A 48 -12.56 -0.20 -0.06
CA ALA A 48 -11.57 0.55 -0.84
C ALA A 48 -11.63 2.06 -0.59
N ARG A 49 -12.84 2.64 -0.54
CA ARG A 49 -13.03 4.07 -0.25
C ARG A 49 -12.67 4.44 1.17
N LEU A 50 -12.94 3.56 2.14
CA LEU A 50 -12.54 3.74 3.52
C LEU A 50 -11.00 3.80 3.61
N ILE A 51 -10.31 2.79 3.08
CA ILE A 51 -8.85 2.74 3.09
C ILE A 51 -8.23 3.94 2.34
N TRP A 52 -8.81 4.34 1.20
CA TRP A 52 -8.38 5.54 0.50
C TRP A 52 -8.52 6.80 1.37
N LYS A 53 -9.61 6.90 2.14
CA LYS A 53 -9.85 8.06 3.01
C LYS A 53 -8.84 8.15 4.15
N GLU A 54 -8.35 7.01 4.64
CA GLU A 54 -7.39 6.93 5.73
C GLU A 54 -5.99 7.38 5.28
N SER A 55 -5.41 6.75 4.23
CA SER A 55 -4.01 6.97 3.85
C SER A 55 -3.80 7.42 2.41
N ARG A 56 -4.82 7.29 1.54
CA ARG A 56 -4.70 7.28 0.07
C ARG A 56 -3.86 6.10 -0.45
N PHE A 57 -4.02 4.94 0.19
CA PHE A 57 -3.29 3.69 -0.11
C PHE A 57 -1.79 3.73 0.19
N ASP A 58 -1.34 4.67 1.03
CA ASP A 58 0.05 4.73 1.47
C ASP A 58 0.25 3.78 2.66
N ALA A 59 0.84 2.61 2.39
CA ALA A 59 1.18 1.62 3.40
C ALA A 59 2.17 2.12 4.46
N LYS A 60 2.87 3.24 4.20
CA LYS A 60 3.85 3.84 5.13
C LYS A 60 3.34 5.14 5.77
N ALA A 61 2.04 5.42 5.69
CA ALA A 61 1.46 6.64 6.22
C ALA A 61 1.51 6.73 7.76
N LEU A 62 2.22 7.75 8.27
CA LEU A 62 2.22 8.10 9.69
C LEU A 62 1.48 9.43 9.89
N SER A 63 0.39 9.43 10.66
CA SER A 63 -0.32 10.67 10.97
C SER A 63 0.34 11.43 12.13
N PRO A 64 0.11 12.76 12.26
CA PRO A 64 0.60 13.54 13.41
C PRO A 64 0.08 13.07 14.77
N LYS A 65 -1.03 12.32 14.77
CA LYS A 65 -1.62 11.73 15.97
C LYS A 65 -1.09 10.33 16.27
N GLY A 66 -0.21 9.81 15.41
CA GLY A 66 0.41 8.50 15.56
C GLY A 66 -0.39 7.35 14.96
N ALA A 67 -1.35 7.62 14.07
CA ALA A 67 -2.02 6.55 13.31
C ALA A 67 -1.07 5.99 12.24
N GLN A 68 -1.11 4.67 11.99
CA GLN A 68 -0.08 3.95 11.26
C GLN A 68 -0.64 3.11 10.10
N GLY A 69 0.06 3.16 8.97
CA GLY A 69 -0.13 2.32 7.81
C GLY A 69 -1.39 2.56 7.00
N VAL A 70 -1.69 1.61 6.12
CA VAL A 70 -2.66 1.78 5.03
C VAL A 70 -4.08 2.09 5.53
N ALA A 71 -4.46 1.51 6.67
CA ALA A 71 -5.77 1.71 7.31
C ALA A 71 -5.71 2.65 8.52
N GLN A 72 -4.57 3.32 8.75
CA GLN A 72 -4.36 4.28 9.83
C GLN A 72 -4.76 3.76 11.22
N PHE A 73 -4.22 2.60 11.59
CA PHE A 73 -4.46 2.04 12.93
C PHE A 73 -3.82 2.89 14.02
N MET A 74 -4.60 3.22 15.06
CA MET A 74 -4.04 3.78 16.29
C MET A 74 -3.30 2.69 17.09
N PRO A 75 -2.08 2.95 17.59
CA PRO A 75 -1.24 1.92 18.23
C PRO A 75 -1.92 1.18 19.38
N ASP A 76 -2.66 1.90 20.21
CA ASP A 76 -3.39 1.28 21.33
C ASP A 76 -4.52 0.36 20.87
N THR A 77 -5.19 0.69 19.77
CA THR A 77 -6.25 -0.15 19.20
C THR A 77 -5.66 -1.38 18.53
N ALA A 78 -4.58 -1.22 17.75
CA ALA A 78 -3.85 -2.32 17.12
C ALA A 78 -3.43 -3.37 18.17
N ARG A 79 -2.78 -2.92 19.26
CA ARG A 79 -2.34 -3.79 20.35
C ARG A 79 -3.50 -4.54 21.02
N ARG A 80 -4.62 -3.85 21.30
CA ARG A 80 -5.80 -4.49 21.91
C ARG A 80 -6.50 -5.50 21.00
N ARG A 81 -6.35 -5.35 19.69
CA ARG A 81 -6.97 -6.25 18.68
C ARG A 81 -6.02 -7.33 18.18
N GLY A 82 -4.78 -7.36 18.67
CA GLY A 82 -3.78 -8.37 18.28
C GLY A 82 -3.22 -8.15 16.87
N LEU A 83 -3.24 -6.92 16.35
CA LEU A 83 -2.58 -6.59 15.10
C LEU A 83 -1.05 -6.57 15.32
N ALA A 84 -0.32 -7.43 14.61
CA ALA A 84 1.11 -7.63 14.80
C ALA A 84 1.95 -6.46 14.26
N ASP A 85 1.66 -6.03 13.04
CA ASP A 85 2.32 -4.89 12.39
C ASP A 85 1.26 -4.04 11.65
N PRO A 86 1.10 -2.74 11.97
CA PRO A 86 0.19 -1.87 11.25
C PRO A 86 0.73 -1.39 9.89
N TRP A 87 2.01 -1.67 9.56
CA TRP A 87 2.67 -1.25 8.32
C TRP A 87 2.70 -2.31 7.22
N ASP A 88 2.26 -3.54 7.54
CA ASP A 88 2.19 -4.70 6.64
C ASP A 88 0.81 -4.83 5.98
#